data_AF-A0A839RLJ8-F1
#
_entry.id   AF-A0A839RLJ8-F1
#
_cell.length_a   1.000
_cell.length_b   1.000
_cell.length_c   1.000
_cell.angle_alpha   90.00
_cell.angle_beta   90.00
_cell.angle_gamma   90.00
#
_symmetry.space_group_name_H-M   'P 1'
#
loop_
_entity.id
_entity.type
_entity.pdbx_description
1 polymer ?
#
loop_
_entity_poly.entity_id
_entity_poly.type
_entity_poly.pdbx_seq_one_letter_code
_entity_poly.pdbx_strand_id
1 'polypeptide(L)'
;MELADLVRVHGVPESALDAEVAERLGANQAPAPWQCLARSVLWFGRGGVAAARAVAPSVGRGGRALGVIGGMVQYFDTPVGSYAEVFGAAGIRNGRRVVGSVPFMAVDSETSLVGGRTNWALPKTLATFEGAPEAGKTMTAQGRDWHVQVTARALGPAVPMPTLSTALAQQWPDGSVGLSSMRAWGRVRPAIVTVEIDAPPTLSGWLRPGRHVGAVFESMEFTLGQPQKEA
;
A
#
# COMPACT_ATOMS: atom_id res chain seq x y z
N MET A 1 1.44 -2.11 20.55
CA MET A 1 0.92 -3.29 19.83
C MET A 1 1.87 -4.41 20.15
N GLU A 2 1.37 -5.52 20.67
CA GLU A 2 2.22 -6.67 20.97
C GLU A 2 2.50 -7.48 19.69
N LEU A 3 3.54 -8.32 19.68
CA LEU A 3 3.84 -9.19 18.53
C LEU A 3 2.65 -10.09 18.17
N ALA A 4 1.91 -10.56 19.17
CA ALA A 4 0.69 -11.37 18.98
C ALA A 4 -0.45 -10.59 18.30
N ASP A 5 -0.47 -9.26 18.37
CA ASP A 5 -1.46 -8.45 17.68
C ASP A 5 -1.11 -8.26 16.20
N LEU A 6 0.12 -8.56 15.78
CA LEU A 6 0.52 -8.43 14.37
C LEU A 6 -0.38 -9.28 13.49
N VAL A 7 -0.69 -10.53 13.84
CA VAL A 7 -1.56 -11.41 13.02
C VAL A 7 -3.02 -10.91 12.95
N ARG A 8 -3.43 -9.98 13.82
CA ARG A 8 -4.79 -9.44 13.90
C ARG A 8 -5.02 -8.16 13.09
N VAL A 9 -3.97 -7.57 12.51
CA VAL A 9 -4.13 -6.39 11.64
C VAL A 9 -4.99 -6.76 10.43
N HIS A 10 -6.03 -5.97 10.19
CA HIS A 10 -7.03 -6.23 9.17
C HIS A 10 -6.50 -5.99 7.75
N GLY A 11 -6.68 -6.97 6.87
CA GLY A 11 -6.42 -6.87 5.43
C GLY A 11 -7.23 -7.91 4.67
N VAL A 12 -7.06 -7.95 3.34
CA VAL A 12 -7.54 -9.07 2.53
C VAL A 12 -6.76 -10.35 2.87
N PRO A 13 -7.30 -11.55 2.60
CA PRO A 13 -6.62 -12.82 2.91
C PRO A 13 -5.18 -12.93 2.37
N GLU A 14 -4.94 -12.36 1.19
CA GLU A 14 -3.63 -12.34 0.51
C GLU A 14 -2.55 -11.53 1.28
N SER A 15 -2.98 -10.73 2.26
CA SER A 15 -2.16 -9.92 3.17
C SER A 15 -2.17 -10.44 4.61
N ALA A 16 -2.77 -11.61 4.85
CA ALA A 16 -2.70 -12.26 6.14
C ALA A 16 -1.24 -12.60 6.49
N LEU A 17 -0.90 -12.45 7.77
CA LEU A 17 0.40 -12.81 8.31
C LEU A 17 0.27 -14.17 9.00
N ASP A 18 1.13 -15.14 8.65
CA ASP A 18 1.12 -16.43 9.33
C ASP A 18 1.63 -16.28 10.76
N ALA A 19 1.08 -17.10 11.66
CA ALA A 19 1.54 -17.17 13.04
C ALA A 19 3.02 -17.57 13.13
N GLU A 20 3.47 -18.55 12.34
CA GLU A 20 4.87 -19.00 12.30
C GLU A 20 5.83 -17.89 11.85
N VAL A 21 5.40 -17.04 10.89
CA VAL A 21 6.17 -15.86 10.50
C VAL A 21 6.17 -14.87 11.66
N ALA A 22 5.03 -14.59 12.28
CA ALA A 22 4.92 -13.63 13.37
C ALA A 22 5.79 -14.00 14.59
N GLU A 23 5.92 -15.28 14.91
CA GLU A 23 6.73 -15.78 16.03
C GLU A 23 8.23 -15.52 15.88
N ARG A 24 8.74 -15.45 14.65
CA ARG A 24 10.16 -15.17 14.39
C ARG A 24 10.49 -13.69 14.25
N LEU A 25 9.48 -12.81 14.17
CA LEU A 25 9.69 -11.38 13.97
C LEU A 25 10.25 -10.71 15.23
N GLY A 26 11.20 -9.81 15.04
CA GLY A 26 11.69 -8.92 16.09
C GLY A 26 10.71 -7.81 16.44
N ALA A 27 10.93 -7.14 17.57
CA ALA A 27 10.18 -5.94 17.95
C ALA A 27 10.43 -4.77 16.97
N ASN A 28 9.46 -3.86 16.86
CA ASN A 28 9.63 -2.64 16.07
C ASN A 28 10.74 -1.75 16.66
N GLN A 29 11.76 -1.43 15.87
CA GLN A 29 12.88 -0.56 16.25
C GLN A 29 12.79 0.84 15.64
N ALA A 30 11.79 1.09 14.78
CA ALA A 30 11.63 2.34 14.05
C ALA A 30 10.22 2.92 14.28
N PRO A 31 10.01 3.70 15.35
CA PRO A 31 8.71 4.32 15.60
C PRO A 31 8.35 5.33 14.51
N ALA A 32 7.05 5.56 14.31
CA ALA A 32 6.56 6.65 13.47
C ALA A 32 6.97 8.03 14.03
N PRO A 33 7.10 9.08 13.20
CA PRO A 33 6.85 9.11 11.76
C PRO A 33 8.02 8.54 10.94
N TRP A 34 7.74 8.08 9.72
CA TRP A 34 8.79 7.69 8.77
C TRP A 34 8.91 8.73 7.65
N GLN A 35 10.14 9.11 7.35
CA GLN A 35 10.51 9.77 6.11
C GLN A 35 11.08 8.74 5.17
N CYS A 36 10.65 8.77 3.91
CA CYS A 36 10.99 7.76 2.93
C CYS A 36 11.39 8.40 1.61
N LEU A 37 12.40 7.83 0.96
CA LEU A 37 12.74 8.07 -0.43
C LEU A 37 12.49 6.79 -1.24
N ALA A 38 11.75 6.91 -2.33
CA ALA A 38 11.37 5.78 -3.16
C ALA A 38 11.26 6.16 -4.64
N ARG A 39 11.12 5.14 -5.47
CA ARG A 39 10.54 5.23 -6.81
C ARG A 39 9.33 4.30 -6.89
N SER A 40 8.41 4.58 -7.80
CA SER A 40 7.21 3.75 -7.91
C SER A 40 6.56 3.79 -9.29
N VAL A 41 5.78 2.76 -9.56
CA VAL A 41 4.74 2.75 -10.58
C VAL A 41 3.41 2.67 -9.85
N LEU A 42 2.55 3.67 -10.03
CA LEU A 42 1.18 3.67 -9.52
C LEU A 42 0.19 3.53 -10.67
N TRP A 43 -0.91 2.84 -10.44
CA TRP A 43 -2.02 2.76 -11.39
C TRP A 43 -3.36 3.01 -10.73
N PHE A 44 -4.28 3.59 -11.51
CA PHE A 44 -5.59 4.00 -11.02
C PHE A 44 -6.68 3.06 -11.51
N GLY A 45 -7.54 2.65 -10.59
CA GLY A 45 -8.67 1.77 -10.81
C GLY A 45 -9.99 2.44 -10.43
N ARG A 46 -11.08 1.91 -10.98
CA ARG A 46 -12.43 2.31 -10.56
C ARG A 46 -12.70 1.77 -9.16
N GLY A 47 -13.29 2.61 -8.31
CA GLY A 47 -13.84 2.18 -7.04
C GLY A 47 -15.10 1.32 -7.21
N GLY A 48 -15.92 1.27 -6.17
CA GLY A 48 -17.18 0.52 -6.14
C GLY A 48 -17.32 -0.35 -4.90
N VAL A 49 -18.27 -1.28 -4.97
CA VAL A 49 -18.63 -2.14 -3.84
C VAL A 49 -17.54 -3.16 -3.53
N ALA A 50 -16.90 -3.76 -4.54
CA ALA A 50 -15.82 -4.71 -4.32
C ALA A 50 -14.64 -4.09 -3.55
N ALA A 51 -14.18 -2.90 -3.98
CA ALA A 51 -13.12 -2.17 -3.29
C ALA A 51 -13.53 -1.70 -1.89
N ALA A 52 -14.81 -1.35 -1.68
CA ALA A 52 -15.30 -1.01 -0.34
C ALA A 52 -15.32 -2.21 0.60
N ARG A 53 -15.64 -3.41 0.09
CA ARG A 53 -15.65 -4.67 0.86
C ARG A 53 -14.25 -5.15 1.24
N ALA A 54 -13.23 -4.78 0.49
CA ALA A 54 -11.85 -5.08 0.84
C ALA A 54 -11.38 -4.29 2.07
N VAL A 55 -11.93 -3.09 2.29
CA VAL A 55 -11.58 -2.22 3.43
C VAL A 55 -12.28 -2.68 4.70
N ALA A 56 -11.61 -2.49 5.85
CA ALA A 56 -12.17 -2.76 7.16
C ALA A 56 -13.54 -2.09 7.37
N PRO A 57 -14.55 -2.80 7.90
CA PRO A 57 -15.89 -2.25 8.10
C PRO A 57 -15.94 -0.95 8.91
N SER A 58 -15.08 -0.80 9.93
CA SER A 58 -14.95 0.41 10.75
C SER A 58 -14.52 1.65 9.96
N VAL A 59 -13.74 1.45 8.90
CA VAL A 59 -13.26 2.52 8.00
C VAL A 59 -14.26 2.76 6.86
N GLY A 60 -14.69 1.68 6.20
CA GLY A 60 -15.58 1.72 5.03
C GLY A 60 -17.02 2.12 5.33
N ARG A 61 -17.50 1.85 6.55
CA ARG A 61 -18.87 2.07 7.04
C ARG A 61 -19.97 1.64 6.04
N GLY A 62 -19.74 0.55 5.31
CA GLY A 62 -20.70 -0.02 4.35
C GLY A 62 -20.93 0.78 3.06
N GLY A 63 -20.09 1.78 2.77
CA GLY A 63 -20.23 2.66 1.60
C GLY A 63 -19.71 2.07 0.28
N ARG A 64 -19.40 2.97 -0.66
CA ARG A 64 -18.72 2.65 -1.93
C ARG A 64 -17.36 3.34 -1.93
N ALA A 65 -16.32 2.63 -2.40
CA ALA A 65 -15.04 3.25 -2.65
C ALA A 65 -15.15 4.17 -3.88
N LEU A 66 -14.49 5.32 -3.82
CA LEU A 66 -14.48 6.32 -4.89
C LEU A 66 -13.47 5.97 -5.99
N GLY A 67 -12.38 5.31 -5.62
CA GLY A 67 -11.30 4.91 -6.51
C GLY A 67 -10.42 3.85 -5.87
N VAL A 68 -9.59 3.22 -6.69
CA VAL A 68 -8.55 2.29 -6.26
C VAL A 68 -7.20 2.81 -6.78
N ILE A 69 -6.16 2.66 -5.97
CA ILE A 69 -4.77 2.89 -6.36
C ILE A 69 -4.04 1.57 -6.12
N GLY A 70 -3.39 1.04 -7.15
CA GLY A 70 -2.37 0.02 -6.96
C GLY A 70 -0.99 0.62 -7.12
N GLY A 71 0.00 0.01 -6.47
CA GLY A 71 1.36 0.49 -6.55
C GLY A 71 2.39 -0.62 -6.42
N MET A 72 3.46 -0.48 -7.20
CA MET A 72 4.73 -1.17 -7.04
C MET A 72 5.77 -0.12 -6.66
N VAL A 73 6.46 -0.32 -5.53
CA VAL A 73 7.34 0.68 -4.93
C VAL A 73 8.68 0.03 -4.61
N GLN A 74 9.75 0.77 -4.85
CA GLN A 74 11.07 0.43 -4.34
C GLN A 74 11.56 1.57 -3.47
N TYR A 75 11.79 1.27 -2.20
CA TYR A 75 12.31 2.17 -1.20
C TYR A 75 13.83 2.11 -1.17
N PHE A 76 14.46 3.28 -1.19
CA PHE A 76 15.92 3.41 -1.13
C PHE A 76 16.41 3.85 0.25
N ASP A 77 15.67 4.76 0.88
CA ASP A 77 16.00 5.28 2.20
C ASP A 77 14.74 5.31 3.06
N THR A 78 14.77 4.58 4.16
CA THR A 78 13.74 4.55 5.20
C THR A 78 14.42 4.22 6.55
N PRO A 79 13.73 4.46 7.68
CA PRO A 79 14.25 4.07 9.00
C PRO A 79 14.54 2.56 9.18
N VAL A 80 14.10 1.72 8.26
CA VAL A 80 14.28 0.25 8.29
C VAL A 80 15.11 -0.28 7.11
N GLY A 81 15.75 0.61 6.34
CA GLY A 81 16.55 0.27 5.16
C GLY A 81 15.74 0.25 3.85
N SER A 82 16.34 -0.28 2.79
CA SER A 82 15.70 -0.45 1.49
C SER A 82 14.84 -1.70 1.43
N TYR A 83 13.74 -1.64 0.67
CA TYR A 83 12.83 -2.77 0.45
C TYR A 83 11.93 -2.51 -0.76
N ALA A 84 11.31 -3.56 -1.29
CA ALA A 84 10.27 -3.48 -2.30
C ALA A 84 8.88 -3.68 -1.67
N GLU A 85 7.87 -3.07 -2.27
CA GLU A 85 6.48 -3.15 -1.81
C GLU A 85 5.52 -3.22 -3.00
N VAL A 86 4.49 -4.07 -2.86
CA VAL A 86 3.26 -3.99 -3.66
C VAL A 86 2.11 -3.64 -2.72
N PHE A 87 1.22 -2.76 -3.15
CA PHE A 87 0.03 -2.43 -2.38
C PHE A 87 -1.18 -2.16 -3.25
N GLY A 88 -2.35 -2.27 -2.63
CA GLY A 88 -3.60 -1.74 -3.15
C GLY A 88 -4.30 -0.92 -2.09
N ALA A 89 -4.78 0.26 -2.46
CA ALA A 89 -5.50 1.18 -1.60
C ALA A 89 -6.85 1.56 -2.21
N ALA A 90 -7.87 1.73 -1.37
CA ALA A 90 -9.18 2.22 -1.76
C ALA A 90 -9.43 3.60 -1.14
N GLY A 91 -9.93 4.53 -1.96
CA GLY A 91 -10.38 5.85 -1.49
C GLY A 91 -11.79 5.76 -0.92
N ILE A 92 -11.93 5.97 0.38
CA ILE A 92 -13.20 5.91 1.11
C ILE A 92 -13.64 7.31 1.52
N ARG A 93 -14.94 7.57 1.46
CA ARG A 93 -15.51 8.81 1.99
C ARG A 93 -15.64 8.70 3.51
N ASN A 94 -14.96 9.57 4.25
CA ASN A 94 -15.14 9.76 5.69
C ASN A 94 -15.75 11.15 5.95
N GLY A 95 -17.06 11.20 6.17
CA GLY A 95 -17.83 12.44 6.23
C GLY A 95 -17.70 13.26 4.94
N ARG A 96 -17.15 14.48 5.05
CA ARG A 96 -16.88 15.37 3.91
C ARG A 96 -15.51 15.15 3.26
N ARG A 97 -14.66 14.30 3.85
CA ARG A 97 -13.29 14.06 3.39
C ARG A 97 -13.19 12.72 2.66
N VAL A 98 -12.14 12.57 1.87
CA VAL A 98 -11.74 11.29 1.28
C VAL A 98 -10.45 10.87 1.97
N VAL A 99 -10.41 9.64 2.46
CA VAL A 99 -9.24 9.01 3.08
C VAL A 99 -8.88 7.75 2.30
N GLY A 100 -7.60 7.45 2.19
CA GLY A 100 -7.14 6.16 1.68
C GLY A 100 -7.24 5.10 2.77
N SER A 101 -7.55 3.86 2.40
CA SER A 101 -7.32 2.70 3.26
C SER A 101 -6.64 1.63 2.43
N VAL A 102 -5.64 0.96 3.02
CA VAL A 102 -4.80 -0.04 2.36
C VAL A 102 -5.20 -1.41 2.88
N PRO A 103 -6.06 -2.15 2.15
CA PRO A 103 -6.44 -3.50 2.55
C PRO A 103 -5.46 -4.58 2.06
N PHE A 104 -4.59 -4.28 1.09
CA PHE A 104 -3.58 -5.19 0.58
C PHE A 104 -2.20 -4.52 0.53
N MET A 105 -1.20 -5.19 1.07
CA MET A 105 0.20 -4.76 1.06
C MET A 105 1.13 -5.96 1.31
N ALA A 106 2.21 -6.05 0.56
CA ALA A 106 3.26 -7.04 0.78
C ALA A 106 4.64 -6.44 0.51
N VAL A 107 5.65 -6.92 1.23
CA VAL A 107 7.03 -6.42 1.21
C VAL A 107 8.05 -7.56 1.26
N ASP A 108 9.29 -7.30 0.87
CA ASP A 108 10.43 -8.24 1.02
C ASP A 108 11.24 -8.04 2.32
N SER A 109 10.77 -7.19 3.23
CA SER A 109 11.49 -6.82 4.45
C SER A 109 10.66 -7.08 5.71
N GLU A 110 11.19 -7.94 6.59
CA GLU A 110 10.61 -8.24 7.90
C GLU A 110 10.54 -7.00 8.81
N THR A 111 11.55 -6.13 8.80
CA THR A 111 11.57 -4.90 9.59
C THR A 111 10.52 -3.90 9.10
N SER A 112 10.33 -3.79 7.78
CA SER A 112 9.26 -3.00 7.17
C SER A 112 7.88 -3.53 7.52
N LEU A 113 7.70 -4.86 7.49
CA LEU A 113 6.46 -5.53 7.88
C LEU A 113 6.09 -5.20 9.33
N VAL A 114 7.01 -5.44 10.27
CA VAL A 114 6.81 -5.17 11.70
C VAL A 114 6.50 -3.70 11.93
N GLY A 115 7.30 -2.79 11.36
CA GLY A 115 7.10 -1.35 11.49
C GLY A 115 5.76 -0.89 10.94
N GLY A 116 5.39 -1.35 9.73
CA GLY A 116 4.13 -1.01 9.08
C GLY A 116 2.89 -1.44 9.88
N ARG A 117 2.90 -2.67 10.37
CA ARG A 117 1.81 -3.23 11.19
C ARG A 117 1.75 -2.52 12.56
N THR A 118 2.88 -2.35 13.24
CA THR A 118 2.94 -1.76 14.59
C THR A 118 2.58 -0.28 14.59
N ASN A 119 3.11 0.50 13.65
CA ASN A 119 2.96 1.95 13.64
C ASN A 119 1.63 2.40 13.02
N TRP A 120 1.07 1.66 12.06
CA TRP A 120 -0.07 2.14 11.26
C TRP A 120 -1.18 1.12 11.04
N ALA A 121 -1.06 -0.09 11.58
CA ALA A 121 -1.95 -1.20 11.25
C ALA A 121 -2.07 -1.41 9.72
N LEU A 122 -0.97 -1.24 8.98
CA LEU A 122 -0.91 -1.60 7.56
C LEU A 122 -0.79 -3.13 7.43
N PRO A 123 -1.57 -3.80 6.56
CA PRO A 123 -1.62 -5.26 6.52
C PRO A 123 -0.46 -5.85 5.72
N LYS A 124 0.78 -5.47 6.06
CA LYS A 124 1.98 -5.98 5.39
C LYS A 124 2.15 -7.48 5.64
N THR A 125 2.39 -8.23 4.58
CA THR A 125 2.88 -9.62 4.62
C THR A 125 4.20 -9.73 3.83
N LEU A 126 4.84 -10.90 3.84
CA LEU A 126 6.06 -11.13 3.08
C LEU A 126 5.75 -11.59 1.64
N ALA A 127 6.54 -11.08 0.69
CA ALA A 127 6.51 -11.47 -0.71
C ALA A 127 7.93 -11.37 -1.31
N THR A 128 8.14 -12.00 -2.47
CA THR A 128 9.36 -11.87 -3.25
C THR A 128 9.13 -10.95 -4.44
N PHE A 129 10.16 -10.21 -4.84
CA PHE A 129 10.09 -9.23 -5.92
C PHE A 129 11.21 -9.41 -6.93
N GLU A 130 10.90 -9.21 -8.20
CA GLU A 130 11.89 -9.16 -9.27
C GLU A 130 11.67 -7.93 -10.16
N GLY A 131 12.74 -7.45 -10.77
CA GLY A 131 12.70 -6.26 -11.62
C GLY A 131 12.68 -4.95 -10.84
N ALA A 132 12.11 -3.92 -11.45
CA ALA A 132 12.12 -2.56 -10.90
C ALA A 132 10.91 -1.75 -11.37
N PRO A 133 10.35 -0.86 -10.52
CA PRO A 133 9.22 -0.02 -10.89
C PRO A 133 9.70 1.19 -11.70
N GLU A 134 10.13 0.92 -12.93
CA GLU A 134 10.62 1.91 -13.90
C GLU A 134 9.86 1.81 -15.22
N ALA A 135 9.87 2.90 -16.00
CA ALA A 135 9.29 2.89 -17.33
C ALA A 135 10.00 1.89 -18.25
N GLY A 136 9.23 1.06 -18.96
CA GLY A 136 9.74 0.07 -19.91
C GLY A 136 10.29 -1.20 -19.26
N LYS A 137 10.31 -1.30 -17.91
CA LYS A 137 10.69 -2.51 -17.19
C LYS A 137 9.45 -3.21 -16.64
N THR A 138 9.57 -4.52 -16.49
CA THR A 138 8.60 -5.33 -15.78
C THR A 138 9.05 -5.49 -14.33
N MET A 139 8.09 -5.40 -13.41
CA MET A 139 8.28 -5.74 -12.00
C MET A 139 7.24 -6.78 -11.61
N THR A 140 7.67 -7.78 -10.86
CA THR A 140 6.82 -8.84 -10.34
C THR A 140 6.84 -8.82 -8.81
N ALA A 141 5.71 -9.20 -8.21
CA ALA A 141 5.59 -9.50 -6.80
C ALA A 141 4.87 -10.84 -6.65
N GLN A 142 5.40 -11.72 -5.81
CA GLN A 142 4.86 -13.06 -5.60
C GLN A 142 4.64 -13.29 -4.11
N GLY A 143 3.39 -13.57 -3.74
CA GLY A 143 3.02 -14.10 -2.44
C GLY A 143 2.77 -15.61 -2.49
N ARG A 144 2.09 -16.16 -1.48
CA ARG A 144 1.79 -17.60 -1.38
C ARG A 144 0.89 -18.10 -2.51
N ASP A 145 -0.19 -17.38 -2.76
CA ASP A 145 -1.31 -17.77 -3.62
C ASP A 145 -1.71 -16.66 -4.60
N TRP A 146 -0.84 -15.66 -4.77
CA TRP A 146 -1.05 -14.54 -5.67
C TRP A 146 0.24 -14.10 -6.33
N HIS A 147 0.11 -13.60 -7.56
CA HIS A 147 1.16 -13.02 -8.38
C HIS A 147 0.67 -11.69 -8.97
N VAL A 148 1.51 -10.66 -8.93
CA VAL A 148 1.25 -9.37 -9.60
C VAL A 148 2.42 -9.02 -10.49
N GLN A 149 2.16 -8.79 -11.77
CA GLN A 149 3.14 -8.31 -12.74
C GLN A 149 2.71 -6.95 -13.28
N VAL A 150 3.66 -6.01 -13.34
CA VAL A 150 3.40 -4.62 -13.75
C VAL A 150 4.44 -4.17 -14.76
N THR A 151 3.97 -3.58 -15.86
CA THR A 151 4.81 -2.88 -16.84
C THR A 151 4.24 -1.49 -17.10
N ALA A 152 5.09 -0.47 -16.99
CA ALA A 152 4.68 0.92 -17.23
C ALA A 152 5.27 1.47 -18.53
N ARG A 153 4.42 2.08 -19.36
CA ARG A 153 4.84 2.92 -20.47
C ARG A 153 4.63 4.38 -20.12
N ALA A 154 5.72 5.08 -19.81
CA ALA A 154 5.68 6.50 -19.51
C ALA A 154 5.35 7.35 -20.75
N LEU A 155 4.68 8.48 -20.51
CA LEU A 155 4.17 9.42 -21.51
C LEU A 155 4.71 10.83 -21.24
N GLY A 156 5.08 11.57 -22.28
CA GLY A 156 5.54 12.96 -22.14
C GLY A 156 6.84 13.10 -21.34
N PRO A 157 7.23 14.27 -20.84
CA PRO A 157 8.37 14.45 -19.94
C PRO A 157 7.99 14.21 -18.47
N ALA A 158 8.99 13.96 -17.62
CA ALA A 158 8.80 13.98 -16.17
C ALA A 158 8.73 15.42 -15.64
N VAL A 159 7.73 15.70 -14.81
CA VAL A 159 7.47 17.03 -14.24
C VAL A 159 7.58 17.00 -12.71
N PRO A 160 7.94 18.12 -12.07
CA PRO A 160 7.84 18.24 -10.62
C PRO A 160 6.40 18.01 -10.16
N MET A 161 6.22 17.16 -9.15
CA MET A 161 4.95 16.97 -8.47
C MET A 161 4.88 17.94 -7.29
N PRO A 162 3.84 18.81 -7.20
CA PRO A 162 3.64 19.63 -6.02
C PRO A 162 3.36 18.75 -4.79
N THR A 163 3.57 19.30 -3.59
CA THR A 163 3.32 18.55 -2.35
C THR A 163 1.87 18.07 -2.28
N LEU A 164 1.67 16.75 -2.33
CA LEU A 164 0.40 16.11 -2.11
C LEU A 164 0.24 15.79 -0.63
N SER A 165 -0.90 16.19 -0.06
CA SER A 165 -1.28 15.83 1.31
C SER A 165 -2.52 14.95 1.27
N THR A 166 -2.42 13.76 1.84
CA THR A 166 -3.54 12.82 1.96
C THR A 166 -3.60 12.24 3.38
N ALA A 167 -4.73 11.62 3.71
CA ALA A 167 -4.91 10.91 4.97
C ALA A 167 -5.16 9.43 4.69
N LEU A 168 -4.56 8.58 5.52
CA LEU A 168 -4.75 7.13 5.54
C LEU A 168 -5.53 6.75 6.79
N ALA A 169 -6.53 5.89 6.63
CA ALA A 169 -7.34 5.35 7.70
C ALA A 169 -7.17 3.83 7.76
N GLN A 170 -6.82 3.32 8.94
CA GLN A 170 -6.64 1.90 9.20
C GLN A 170 -7.34 1.47 10.49
N GLN A 171 -7.90 0.25 10.46
CA GLN A 171 -8.47 -0.38 11.65
C GLN A 171 -7.36 -1.09 12.42
N TRP A 172 -7.26 -0.79 13.70
CA TRP A 172 -6.35 -1.46 14.62
C TRP A 172 -6.95 -2.79 15.13
N PRO A 173 -6.13 -3.69 15.70
CA PRO A 173 -6.61 -4.96 16.25
C PRO A 173 -7.71 -4.83 17.31
N ASP A 174 -7.72 -3.73 18.07
CA ASP A 174 -8.73 -3.37 19.07
C ASP A 174 -10.05 -2.84 18.46
N GLY A 175 -10.13 -2.70 17.13
CA GLY A 175 -11.27 -2.16 16.39
C GLY A 175 -11.27 -0.65 16.25
N SER A 176 -10.36 0.07 16.92
CA SER A 176 -10.22 1.53 16.77
C SER A 176 -9.70 1.91 15.37
N VAL A 177 -10.02 3.12 14.91
CA VAL A 177 -9.53 3.65 13.63
C VAL A 177 -8.43 4.67 13.89
N GLY A 178 -7.27 4.46 13.28
CA GLY A 178 -6.17 5.43 13.27
C GLY A 178 -6.12 6.20 11.96
N LEU A 179 -5.97 7.52 12.06
CA LEU A 179 -5.76 8.42 10.93
C LEU A 179 -4.31 8.90 10.89
N SER A 180 -3.64 8.70 9.75
CA SER A 180 -2.28 9.16 9.52
C SER A 180 -2.24 10.12 8.34
N SER A 181 -1.46 11.19 8.47
CA SER A 181 -1.21 12.10 7.35
C SER A 181 -0.01 11.65 6.54
N MET A 182 -0.12 11.69 5.22
CA MET A 182 0.99 11.50 4.30
C MET A 182 1.22 12.79 3.52
N ARG A 183 2.46 13.25 3.48
CA ARG A 183 2.91 14.36 2.64
C ARG A 183 3.95 13.85 1.68
N ALA A 184 3.72 13.98 0.37
CA ALA A 184 4.60 13.45 -0.67
C ALA A 184 4.93 14.52 -1.71
N TRP A 185 6.16 14.50 -2.23
CA TRP A 185 6.62 15.34 -3.34
C TRP A 185 7.64 14.56 -4.17
N GLY A 186 7.97 15.04 -5.37
CA GLY A 186 8.94 14.34 -6.20
C GLY A 186 8.84 14.68 -7.68
N ARG A 187 9.25 13.73 -8.53
CA ARG A 187 9.20 13.83 -9.99
C ARG A 187 8.33 12.73 -10.55
N VAL A 188 7.30 13.13 -11.29
CA VAL A 188 6.26 12.23 -11.79
C VAL A 188 6.12 12.34 -13.30
N ARG A 189 5.79 11.22 -13.92
CA ARG A 189 5.51 11.11 -15.35
C ARG A 189 4.23 10.32 -15.56
N PRO A 190 3.24 10.84 -16.29
CA PRO A 190 2.04 10.08 -16.64
C PRO A 190 2.42 8.78 -17.36
N ALA A 191 1.64 7.72 -17.18
CA ALA A 191 1.91 6.42 -17.78
C ALA A 191 0.64 5.67 -18.15
N ILE A 192 0.76 4.76 -19.12
CA ILE A 192 -0.15 3.63 -19.26
C ILE A 192 0.52 2.44 -18.59
N VAL A 193 -0.18 1.84 -17.62
CA VAL A 193 0.32 0.73 -16.83
C VAL A 193 -0.47 -0.52 -17.19
N THR A 194 0.22 -1.55 -17.64
CA THR A 194 -0.36 -2.89 -17.81
C THR A 194 -0.11 -3.67 -16.54
N VAL A 195 -1.16 -4.25 -15.99
CA VAL A 195 -1.17 -4.98 -14.73
C VAL A 195 -1.75 -6.36 -14.99
N GLU A 196 -1.01 -7.39 -14.65
CA GLU A 196 -1.47 -8.77 -14.64
C GLU A 196 -1.53 -9.24 -13.19
N ILE A 197 -2.65 -9.87 -12.82
CA ILE A 197 -2.89 -10.35 -11.46
C ILE A 197 -3.44 -11.76 -11.58
N ASP A 198 -2.66 -12.72 -11.13
CA ASP A 198 -3.12 -14.09 -10.88
C ASP A 198 -3.34 -14.21 -9.38
N ALA A 199 -4.59 -14.09 -8.94
CA ALA A 199 -4.94 -14.09 -7.52
C ALA A 199 -6.43 -14.44 -7.35
N PRO A 200 -6.83 -14.93 -6.16
CA PRO A 200 -8.23 -15.11 -5.83
C PRO A 200 -9.06 -13.82 -5.99
N PRO A 201 -10.39 -13.92 -6.19
CA PRO A 201 -11.26 -12.75 -6.38
C PRO A 201 -11.27 -11.76 -5.21
N THR A 202 -10.81 -12.18 -4.04
CA THR A 202 -10.62 -11.34 -2.85
C THR A 202 -9.58 -10.24 -3.06
N LEU A 203 -8.61 -10.43 -3.96
CA LEU A 203 -7.70 -9.40 -4.45
C LEU A 203 -8.07 -8.91 -5.86
N SER A 204 -8.14 -9.82 -6.83
CA SER A 204 -8.30 -9.46 -8.26
C SER A 204 -9.66 -8.84 -8.60
N GLY A 205 -10.68 -9.04 -7.75
CA GLY A 205 -12.02 -8.47 -7.94
C GLY A 205 -12.09 -6.96 -7.75
N TRP A 206 -11.15 -6.36 -7.01
CA TRP A 206 -11.11 -4.92 -6.75
C TRP A 206 -9.80 -4.26 -7.17
N LEU A 207 -8.65 -4.91 -6.96
CA LEU A 207 -7.39 -4.53 -7.58
C LEU A 207 -7.34 -5.24 -8.93
N ARG A 208 -7.95 -4.61 -9.94
CA ARG A 208 -8.24 -5.28 -11.21
C ARG A 208 -7.00 -5.36 -12.09
N PRO A 209 -6.80 -6.48 -12.82
CA PRO A 209 -5.83 -6.54 -13.90
C PRO A 209 -6.32 -5.72 -15.11
N GLY A 210 -5.41 -5.47 -16.05
CA GLY A 210 -5.68 -4.81 -17.31
C GLY A 210 -4.79 -3.60 -17.57
N ARG A 211 -5.26 -2.71 -18.44
CA ARG A 211 -4.57 -1.46 -18.78
C ARG A 211 -5.18 -0.30 -18.02
N HIS A 212 -4.33 0.46 -17.34
CA HIS A 212 -4.71 1.55 -16.47
C HIS A 212 -4.00 2.85 -16.87
N VAL A 213 -4.65 3.97 -16.60
CA VAL A 213 -3.93 5.23 -16.43
C VAL A 213 -3.15 5.12 -15.12
N GLY A 214 -1.92 5.59 -15.13
CA GLY A 214 -1.05 5.57 -13.97
C GLY A 214 0.03 6.63 -14.06
N ALA A 215 1.05 6.47 -13.22
CA ALA A 215 2.21 7.33 -13.23
C ALA A 215 3.46 6.56 -12.80
N VAL A 216 4.60 6.96 -13.35
CA VAL A 216 5.93 6.57 -12.88
C VAL A 216 6.49 7.72 -12.05
N PHE A 217 6.93 7.41 -10.84
CA PHE A 217 7.64 8.32 -9.96
C PHE A 217 9.12 7.99 -10.02
N GLU A 218 9.89 8.84 -10.71
CA GLU A 218 11.35 8.68 -10.83
C GLU A 218 12.05 8.92 -9.49
N SER A 219 11.49 9.84 -8.71
CA SER A 219 11.79 10.04 -7.30
C SER A 219 10.53 10.49 -6.57
N MET A 220 10.32 9.95 -5.38
CA MET A 220 9.25 10.35 -4.47
C MET A 220 9.79 10.35 -3.05
N GLU A 221 9.78 11.52 -2.43
CA GLU A 221 9.98 11.66 -1.00
C GLU A 221 8.63 11.82 -0.34
N PHE A 222 8.44 11.16 0.80
CA PHE A 222 7.26 11.37 1.60
C PHE A 222 7.50 11.16 3.08
N THR A 223 6.65 11.80 3.88
CA THR A 223 6.54 11.54 5.32
C THR A 223 5.20 10.90 5.61
N LEU A 224 5.21 9.77 6.31
CA LEU A 224 4.03 9.15 6.89
C LEU A 224 4.00 9.47 8.40
N GLY A 225 3.06 10.32 8.78
CA GLY A 225 2.90 10.83 10.13
C GLY A 225 2.40 9.77 11.12
N GLN A 226 2.60 10.03 12.41
CA GLN A 226 2.04 9.20 13.47
C GLN A 226 0.51 9.08 13.35
N PRO A 227 -0.07 7.90 13.62
CA PRO A 227 -1.52 7.74 13.65
C PRO A 227 -2.12 8.53 14.81
N GLN A 228 -3.20 9.24 14.54
CA GLN A 228 -4.09 9.79 15.54
C GLN A 228 -5.31 8.87 15.62
N LYS A 229 -5.49 8.17 16.73
CA LYS A 229 -6.68 7.32 16.94
C LYS A 229 -7.89 8.23 17.13
N GLU A 230 -8.98 7.94 16.42
CA GLU A 230 -10.28 8.53 16.74
C GLU A 230 -10.66 8.06 18.16
N ALA A 231 -10.99 9.02 19.04
CA ALA A 231 -11.39 8.78 20.43
C ALA A 231 -12.82 8.22 20.51
#